data_AF-A0A953UGE1-F1
#
_entry.id   AF-A0A953UGE1-F1
#
_cell.length_a   1.000
_cell.length_b   1.000
_cell.length_c   1.000
_cell.angle_alpha   90.00
_cell.angle_beta   90.00
_cell.angle_gamma   90.00
#
_symmetry.space_group_name_H-M   'P 1'
#
loop_
_entity.id
_entity.type
_entity.pdbx_description
1 polymer ?
#
loop_
_entity_poly.entity_id
_entity_poly.type
_entity_poly.pdbx_seq_one_letter_code
_entity_poly.pdbx_strand_id
1 'polypeptide(L)'
;MLTKGRNSRRRGAQIIEVALIVVPLFGLTFLSLDVSMAIFLRSTFQHAVREGVRYGITGATISGSCQDDAIKTVVKNNAVGFLNNPAATATIHVHFMSPVDGSTVDNSPGNIIQVSVEGYRYGPLASYRRTGAPMIWARAYDVMEPYPGALPCITTKE
;
A
#
# COMPACT_ATOMS: atom_id res chain seq x y z
N MET A 1 -7.03 66.11 -21.19
CA MET A 1 -8.00 65.22 -20.52
C MET A 1 -7.48 63.79 -20.59
N LEU A 2 -6.67 63.37 -19.60
CA LEU A 2 -5.92 62.11 -19.61
C LEU A 2 -6.51 61.12 -18.59
N THR A 3 -7.41 60.25 -19.04
CA THR A 3 -7.98 59.16 -18.24
C THR A 3 -7.46 57.80 -18.70
N LYS A 4 -6.13 57.61 -18.79
CA LYS A 4 -5.54 56.33 -19.25
C LYS A 4 -4.88 55.49 -18.16
N GLY A 5 -4.74 56.00 -16.92
CA GLY A 5 -4.05 55.28 -15.84
C GLY A 5 -4.91 54.35 -14.96
N ARG A 6 -6.25 54.50 -14.97
CA ARG A 6 -7.12 53.86 -13.98
C ARG A 6 -7.48 52.41 -14.30
N ASN A 7 -7.51 52.03 -15.57
CA ASN A 7 -7.82 50.64 -16.00
C ASN A 7 -6.65 49.67 -15.83
N SER A 8 -5.39 50.13 -15.92
CA SER A 8 -4.21 49.28 -15.75
C SER A 8 -4.05 48.79 -14.30
N ARG A 9 -4.27 49.67 -13.31
CA ARG A 9 -4.22 49.31 -11.88
C ARG A 9 -5.30 48.32 -11.45
N ARG A 10 -6.47 48.32 -12.10
CA ARG A 10 -7.56 47.37 -11.82
C ARG A 10 -7.23 45.94 -12.27
N ARG A 11 -6.45 45.77 -13.35
CA ARG A 11 -6.02 44.44 -13.84
C ARG A 11 -5.05 43.74 -12.88
N GLY A 12 -4.17 44.49 -12.23
CA GLY A 12 -3.26 43.93 -11.22
C GLY A 12 -3.99 43.43 -9.97
N ALA A 13 -5.00 44.18 -9.50
CA ALA A 13 -5.83 43.77 -8.38
C ALA A 13 -6.62 42.49 -8.68
N GLN A 14 -7.16 42.34 -9.90
CA GLN A 14 -7.84 41.11 -10.32
C GLN A 14 -6.93 39.88 -10.30
N ILE A 15 -5.67 40.01 -10.72
CA ILE A 15 -4.72 38.88 -10.68
C ILE A 15 -4.42 38.46 -9.24
N ILE A 16 -4.27 39.43 -8.32
CA ILE A 16 -4.03 39.14 -6.90
C ILE A 16 -5.24 38.48 -6.24
N GLU A 17 -6.44 38.98 -6.54
CA GLU A 17 -7.70 38.41 -6.04
C GLU A 17 -7.89 36.96 -6.53
N VAL A 18 -7.64 36.70 -7.82
CA VAL A 18 -7.68 35.33 -8.37
C VAL A 18 -6.62 34.45 -7.73
N ALA A 19 -5.38 34.93 -7.56
CA ALA A 19 -4.32 34.15 -6.93
C ALA A 19 -4.66 33.78 -5.48
N LEU A 20 -5.25 34.71 -4.72
CA LEU A 20 -5.67 34.48 -3.33
C LEU A 20 -6.81 33.46 -3.21
N ILE A 21 -7.59 33.21 -4.26
CA ILE A 21 -8.65 32.20 -4.29
C ILE A 21 -8.13 30.87 -4.84
N VAL A 22 -7.42 30.92 -5.97
CA VAL A 22 -7.00 29.75 -6.73
C VAL A 22 -5.94 28.94 -5.98
N VAL A 23 -4.99 29.58 -5.31
CA VAL A 23 -3.94 28.91 -4.55
C VAL A 23 -4.51 28.06 -3.40
N PRO A 24 -5.34 28.61 -2.47
CA PRO A 24 -5.91 27.79 -1.41
C PRO A 24 -6.93 26.78 -1.95
N LEU A 25 -7.68 27.11 -3.01
CA LEU A 25 -8.61 26.16 -3.63
C LEU A 25 -7.87 24.91 -4.12
N PHE A 26 -6.85 25.07 -4.97
CA PHE A 26 -6.05 23.94 -5.43
C PHE A 26 -5.29 23.26 -4.30
N GLY A 27 -4.83 24.04 -3.32
CA GLY A 27 -4.23 23.55 -2.08
C GLY A 27 -5.12 22.52 -1.38
N LEU A 28 -6.38 22.88 -1.14
CA LEU A 28 -7.36 22.02 -0.47
C LEU A 28 -7.79 20.84 -1.35
N THR A 29 -7.93 21.02 -2.67
CA THR A 29 -8.31 19.92 -3.55
C THR A 29 -7.23 18.84 -3.60
N PHE A 30 -5.95 19.21 -3.74
CA PHE A 30 -4.87 18.21 -3.75
C PHE A 30 -4.68 17.57 -2.38
N LEU A 31 -4.83 18.35 -1.29
CA LEU A 31 -4.86 17.79 0.06
C LEU A 31 -5.95 16.72 0.21
N SER A 32 -7.17 17.00 -0.26
CA SER A 32 -8.30 16.07 -0.20
C SER A 32 -8.04 14.80 -1.02
N LEU A 33 -7.48 14.94 -2.23
CA LEU A 33 -7.10 13.82 -3.09
C LEU A 33 -6.00 12.95 -2.45
N ASP A 34 -4.98 13.56 -1.85
CA ASP A 34 -3.90 12.83 -1.19
C ASP A 34 -4.40 12.02 0.01
N VAL A 35 -5.30 12.58 0.82
CA VAL A 35 -5.92 11.86 1.94
C VAL A 35 -6.78 10.71 1.44
N SER A 36 -7.58 10.96 0.40
CA SER A 36 -8.42 9.93 -0.22
C SER A 36 -7.58 8.78 -0.77
N MET A 37 -6.45 9.09 -1.42
CA MET A 37 -5.52 8.09 -1.95
C MET A 37 -4.87 7.27 -0.83
N ALA A 38 -4.48 7.90 0.28
CA ALA A 38 -3.90 7.19 1.42
C ALA A 38 -4.88 6.16 2.03
N ILE A 39 -6.16 6.53 2.16
CA ILE A 39 -7.22 5.64 2.64
C ILE A 39 -7.47 4.51 1.63
N PHE A 40 -7.56 4.85 0.35
CA PHE A 40 -7.73 3.88 -0.74
C PHE A 40 -6.61 2.84 -0.74
N LEU A 41 -5.35 3.27 -0.71
CA LEU A 41 -4.19 2.37 -0.68
C LEU A 41 -4.21 1.45 0.53
N ARG A 42 -4.54 1.97 1.73
CA ARG A 42 -4.67 1.14 2.93
C ARG A 42 -5.75 0.08 2.76
N SER A 43 -6.93 0.44 2.24
CA SER A 43 -8.02 -0.51 2.01
C SER A 43 -7.64 -1.57 0.97
N THR A 44 -6.99 -1.16 -0.11
CA THR A 44 -6.53 -2.04 -1.19
C THR A 44 -5.48 -3.03 -0.67
N PHE A 45 -4.51 -2.57 0.12
CA PHE A 45 -3.52 -3.47 0.70
C PHE A 45 -4.12 -4.42 1.73
N GLN A 46 -5.08 -3.98 2.54
CA GLN A 46 -5.81 -4.85 3.47
C GLN A 46 -6.57 -5.96 2.72
N HIS A 47 -7.19 -5.63 1.59
CA HIS A 47 -7.80 -6.64 0.73
C HIS A 47 -6.75 -7.59 0.13
N ALA A 48 -5.64 -7.05 -0.37
CA ALA A 48 -4.58 -7.84 -0.99
C ALA A 48 -3.92 -8.84 -0.02
N VAL A 49 -3.59 -8.41 1.22
CA VAL A 49 -3.04 -9.33 2.23
C VAL A 49 -4.04 -10.39 2.64
N ARG A 50 -5.35 -10.06 2.69
CA ARG A 50 -6.40 -11.04 3.01
C ARG A 50 -6.50 -12.13 1.95
N GLU A 51 -6.47 -11.77 0.67
CA GLU A 51 -6.45 -12.76 -0.42
C GLU A 51 -5.16 -13.57 -0.46
N GLY A 52 -4.01 -12.94 -0.15
CA GLY A 52 -2.74 -13.64 -0.01
C GLY A 52 -2.75 -14.71 1.09
N VAL A 53 -3.29 -14.36 2.26
CA VAL A 53 -3.49 -15.31 3.36
C VAL A 53 -4.46 -16.42 2.97
N ARG A 54 -5.62 -16.08 2.41
CA ARG A 54 -6.63 -17.07 1.98
C ARG A 54 -6.05 -18.10 1.01
N TYR A 55 -5.23 -17.65 0.06
CA TYR A 55 -4.50 -18.55 -0.82
C TYR A 55 -3.48 -19.41 -0.05
N GLY A 56 -2.69 -18.77 0.82
CA GLY A 56 -1.63 -19.41 1.59
C GLY A 56 -2.11 -20.55 2.49
N ILE A 57 -3.29 -20.43 3.10
CA ILE A 57 -3.90 -21.44 3.99
C ILE A 57 -3.95 -22.84 3.37
N THR A 58 -4.19 -22.90 2.05
CA THR A 58 -4.41 -24.16 1.34
C THR A 58 -3.12 -24.97 1.10
N GLY A 59 -1.94 -24.40 1.37
CA GLY A 59 -0.67 -25.02 1.00
C GLY A 59 -0.38 -24.99 -0.50
N ALA A 60 -1.22 -24.33 -1.33
CA ALA A 60 -1.05 -24.33 -2.77
C ALA A 60 0.18 -23.53 -3.23
N THR A 61 0.90 -24.06 -4.22
CA THR A 61 2.04 -23.40 -4.86
C THR A 61 1.74 -23.15 -6.34
N ILE A 62 2.22 -22.02 -6.87
CA ILE A 62 2.21 -21.78 -8.31
C ILE A 62 3.38 -22.55 -8.94
N SER A 63 3.18 -23.13 -10.12
CA SER A 63 4.20 -23.93 -10.83
C SER A 63 5.55 -23.20 -10.91
N GLY A 64 6.60 -23.80 -10.34
CA GLY A 64 7.95 -23.24 -10.36
C GLY A 64 8.25 -22.19 -9.28
N SER A 65 7.35 -21.99 -8.31
CA SER A 65 7.55 -21.08 -7.17
C SER A 65 7.29 -21.78 -5.83
N CYS A 66 7.98 -21.33 -4.78
CA CYS A 66 7.69 -21.74 -3.43
C CYS A 66 6.44 -21.03 -2.88
N GLN A 67 5.92 -21.51 -1.76
CA GLN A 67 4.64 -21.05 -1.24
C GLN A 67 4.67 -19.57 -0.86
N ASP A 68 5.76 -19.10 -0.25
CA ASP A 68 5.97 -17.69 0.09
C ASP A 68 5.99 -16.80 -1.15
N ASP A 69 6.67 -17.21 -2.21
CA ASP A 69 6.70 -16.48 -3.49
C ASP A 69 5.33 -16.48 -4.18
N ALA A 70 4.60 -17.59 -4.11
CA ALA A 70 3.24 -17.69 -4.63
C ALA A 70 2.29 -16.74 -3.86
N ILE A 71 2.39 -16.68 -2.53
CA ILE A 71 1.63 -15.75 -1.69
C ILE A 71 1.98 -14.29 -2.05
N LYS A 72 3.28 -13.95 -2.13
CA LYS A 72 3.74 -12.62 -2.56
C LYS A 72 3.17 -12.24 -3.93
N THR A 73 3.06 -13.21 -4.86
CA THR A 73 2.45 -13.01 -6.19
C THR A 73 0.95 -12.72 -6.11
N VAL A 74 0.20 -13.46 -5.30
CA VAL A 74 -1.25 -13.22 -5.10
C VAL A 74 -1.49 -11.84 -4.47
N VAL A 75 -0.68 -11.44 -3.50
CA VAL A 75 -0.75 -10.09 -2.90
C VAL A 75 -0.51 -9.01 -3.97
N LYS A 76 0.51 -9.18 -4.82
CA LYS A 76 0.81 -8.22 -5.89
C LYS A 76 -0.34 -8.08 -6.89
N ASN A 77 -0.94 -9.20 -7.30
CA ASN A 77 -2.06 -9.21 -8.24
C ASN A 77 -3.28 -8.45 -7.69
N ASN A 78 -3.53 -8.54 -6.38
CA ASN A 78 -4.64 -7.85 -5.72
C ASN A 78 -4.31 -6.41 -5.28
N ALA A 79 -3.05 -5.99 -5.35
CA ALA A 79 -2.61 -4.64 -4.97
C ALA A 79 -2.68 -3.60 -6.10
N VAL A 80 -3.42 -3.88 -7.19
CA VAL A 80 -3.72 -2.95 -8.29
C VAL A 80 -2.45 -2.30 -8.88
N GLY A 81 -1.34 -3.05 -8.91
CA GLY A 81 -0.06 -2.62 -9.49
C GLY A 81 0.84 -1.77 -8.59
N PHE A 82 0.39 -1.33 -7.41
CA PHE A 82 1.18 -0.49 -6.50
C PHE A 82 2.40 -1.21 -5.89
N LEU A 83 2.39 -2.55 -5.86
CA LEU A 83 3.46 -3.39 -5.31
C LEU A 83 4.34 -4.06 -6.39
N ASN A 84 4.22 -3.66 -7.65
CA ASN A 84 4.96 -4.29 -8.76
C ASN A 84 6.42 -3.86 -8.87
N ASN A 85 6.77 -2.68 -8.36
CA ASN A 85 8.16 -2.21 -8.30
C ASN A 85 8.96 -3.07 -7.31
N PRO A 86 10.20 -3.51 -7.64
CA PRO A 86 11.07 -4.24 -6.72
C PRO A 86 11.15 -3.66 -5.30
N ALA A 87 11.25 -2.33 -5.16
CA ALA A 87 11.31 -1.68 -3.85
C ALA A 87 10.01 -1.84 -3.04
N ALA A 88 8.86 -1.90 -3.71
CA ALA A 88 7.57 -2.13 -3.08
C ALA A 88 7.31 -3.63 -2.89
N THR A 89 7.83 -4.51 -3.74
CA THR A 89 7.75 -5.96 -3.50
C THR A 89 8.53 -6.35 -2.23
N ALA A 90 9.66 -5.67 -1.95
CA ALA A 90 10.44 -5.88 -0.73
C ALA A 90 9.71 -5.48 0.57
N THR A 91 8.59 -4.76 0.49
CA THR A 91 7.74 -4.43 1.65
C THR A 91 6.76 -5.55 2.03
N ILE A 92 6.66 -6.60 1.21
CA ILE A 92 5.74 -7.72 1.45
C ILE A 92 6.49 -8.79 2.24
N HIS A 93 6.00 -9.09 3.44
CA HIS A 93 6.56 -10.13 4.30
C HIS A 93 5.54 -11.25 4.52
N VAL A 94 6.04 -12.47 4.60
CA VAL A 94 5.25 -13.68 4.88
C VAL A 94 5.94 -14.43 6.00
N HIS A 95 5.29 -14.49 7.16
CA HIS A 95 5.78 -15.20 8.34
C HIS A 95 4.84 -16.36 8.66
N PHE A 96 5.42 -17.47 9.09
CA PHE A 96 4.66 -18.55 9.69
C PHE A 96 4.97 -18.58 11.19
N MET A 97 3.94 -18.61 12.03
CA MET A 97 4.05 -18.46 13.46
C MET A 97 3.38 -19.62 14.19
N SER A 98 3.96 -20.06 15.30
CA SER A 98 3.33 -21.07 16.14
C SER A 98 2.17 -20.45 16.92
N PRO A 99 1.01 -21.13 17.00
CA PRO A 99 -0.16 -20.62 17.73
C PRO A 99 0.03 -20.66 19.25
N VAL A 100 1.07 -21.33 19.76
CA VAL A 100 1.32 -21.54 21.19
C VAL A 100 2.13 -20.39 21.80
N ASP A 101 3.21 -20.01 21.13
CA ASP A 101 4.24 -19.08 21.62
C ASP A 101 4.50 -17.91 20.67
N GLY A 102 3.93 -17.91 19.46
CA GLY A 102 4.12 -16.85 18.46
C GLY A 102 5.52 -16.82 17.84
N SER A 103 6.32 -17.88 18.02
CA SER A 103 7.64 -17.99 17.41
C SER A 103 7.55 -18.24 15.90
N THR A 104 8.53 -17.78 15.14
CA THR A 104 8.63 -18.08 13.70
C THR A 104 8.91 -19.56 13.50
N VAL A 105 8.05 -20.23 12.73
CA VAL A 105 8.06 -21.67 12.46
C VAL A 105 7.87 -21.93 10.97
N ASP A 106 7.67 -23.19 10.59
CA ASP A 106 7.39 -23.58 9.20
C ASP A 106 5.91 -23.48 8.85
N ASN A 107 5.60 -23.64 7.56
CA ASN A 107 4.24 -23.71 6.97
C ASN A 107 3.49 -25.02 7.29
N SER A 108 3.76 -25.64 8.45
CA SER A 108 3.08 -26.86 8.87
C SER A 108 1.59 -26.59 9.13
N PRO A 109 0.71 -27.58 8.88
CA PRO A 109 -0.69 -27.48 9.25
C PRO A 109 -0.88 -27.11 10.73
N GLY A 110 -1.84 -26.22 11.02
CA GLY A 110 -2.10 -25.71 12.37
C GLY A 110 -1.23 -24.53 12.79
N ASN A 111 -0.16 -24.20 12.06
CA ASN A 111 0.58 -22.95 12.27
C ASN A 111 -0.18 -21.75 11.68
N ILE A 112 0.10 -20.56 12.18
CA ILE A 112 -0.51 -19.31 11.74
C ILE A 112 0.31 -18.76 10.58
N ILE A 113 -0.33 -18.42 9.47
CA ILE A 113 0.25 -17.59 8.42
C ILE A 113 -0.03 -16.12 8.73
N GLN A 114 1.01 -15.30 8.67
CA GLN A 114 0.93 -13.85 8.69
C GLN A 114 1.44 -13.31 7.36
N VAL A 115 0.62 -12.49 6.69
CA VAL A 115 1.06 -11.74 5.52
C VAL A 115 0.97 -10.26 5.84
N SER A 116 2.05 -9.54 5.62
CA SER A 116 2.11 -8.11 5.85
C SER A 116 2.68 -7.34 4.67
N VAL A 117 2.24 -6.10 4.56
CA VAL A 117 2.84 -5.06 3.72
C VAL A 117 3.24 -3.93 4.64
N GLU A 118 4.53 -3.63 4.72
CA GLU A 118 5.09 -2.70 5.71
C GLU A 118 6.08 -1.74 5.08
N GLY A 119 5.98 -0.44 5.41
CA GLY A 119 6.96 0.52 4.91
C GLY A 119 6.69 1.03 3.51
N TYR A 120 5.49 0.78 2.97
CA TYR A 120 5.08 1.37 1.71
C TYR A 120 4.96 2.90 1.85
N ARG A 121 5.73 3.62 1.05
CA ARG A 121 5.77 5.09 1.02
C ARG A 121 4.99 5.59 -0.18
N TYR A 122 3.86 6.25 0.08
CA TYR A 122 3.09 6.91 -0.96
C TYR A 122 3.67 8.30 -1.28
N GLY A 123 3.93 8.55 -2.57
CA GLY A 123 4.31 9.86 -3.10
C GLY A 123 3.06 10.72 -3.36
N PRO A 124 2.87 11.84 -2.64
CA PRO A 124 1.70 12.71 -2.84
C PRO A 124 1.67 13.33 -4.24
N LEU A 125 0.47 13.64 -4.74
CA LEU A 125 0.28 14.27 -6.05
C LEU A 125 0.81 15.70 -6.09
N ALA A 126 0.72 16.41 -4.96
CA ALA A 126 1.33 17.72 -4.80
C ALA A 126 2.47 17.65 -3.78
N SER A 127 3.64 18.11 -4.19
CA SER A 127 4.84 18.20 -3.33
C SER A 127 4.68 19.34 -2.33
N TYR A 128 3.82 19.14 -1.34
CA TYR A 128 3.83 19.97 -0.14
C TYR A 128 5.07 19.59 0.68
N ARG A 129 5.78 20.59 1.21
CA ARG A 129 6.84 20.34 2.19
C ARG A 129 6.20 19.71 3.43
N ARG A 130 6.23 18.38 3.51
CA ARG A 130 5.74 17.58 4.63
C ARG A 130 6.92 17.05 5.44
N THR A 131 6.79 17.02 6.75
CA THR A 131 7.74 16.38 7.68
C THR A 131 7.54 14.86 7.74
N GLY A 132 7.55 14.19 6.57
CA GLY A 132 7.40 12.73 6.44
C GLY A 132 6.32 12.32 5.43
N ALA A 133 6.60 11.26 4.66
CA ALA A 133 5.60 10.59 3.82
C ALA A 133 4.77 9.63 4.68
N PRO A 134 3.44 9.56 4.50
CA PRO A 134 2.61 8.62 5.24
C PRO A 134 3.03 7.19 4.89
N MET A 135 3.39 6.43 5.92
CA MET A 135 3.73 5.01 5.81
C MET A 135 2.44 4.21 5.90
N ILE A 136 2.17 3.43 4.85
CA ILE A 136 0.97 2.59 4.77
C ILE A 136 1.40 1.17 5.14
N TRP A 137 0.60 0.54 6.00
CA TRP A 137 0.80 -0.83 6.42
C TRP A 137 -0.52 -1.60 6.42
N ALA A 138 -0.43 -2.89 6.13
CA ALA A 138 -1.53 -3.84 6.20
C ALA A 138 -1.03 -5.20 6.66
N ARG A 139 -1.83 -5.92 7.45
CA ARG A 139 -1.50 -7.25 7.95
C ARG A 139 -2.76 -8.09 8.03
N ALA A 140 -2.65 -9.36 7.65
CA ALA A 140 -3.69 -10.36 7.85
C ALA A 140 -3.07 -11.64 8.42
N TYR A 141 -3.90 -12.39 9.15
CA TYR A 141 -3.52 -13.65 9.78
C TYR A 141 -4.58 -14.69 9.51
N ASP A 142 -4.18 -15.95 9.36
CA ASP A 142 -5.08 -17.09 9.39
C ASP A 142 -4.32 -18.37 9.77
N VAL A 143 -5.05 -19.45 10.03
CA VAL A 143 -4.48 -20.74 10.44
C VAL A 143 -4.33 -21.64 9.21
N MET A 144 -3.19 -22.32 9.09
CA MET A 144 -2.94 -23.27 8.01
C MET A 144 -3.90 -24.46 8.07
N GLU A 145 -4.58 -24.72 6.96
CA GLU A 145 -5.45 -25.88 6.81
C GLU A 145 -4.60 -27.16 6.70
N PRO A 146 -5.16 -28.31 7.10
CA PRO A 146 -4.56 -29.60 6.79
C PRO A 146 -4.54 -29.81 5.27
N TYR A 147 -3.35 -29.97 4.69
CA TYR A 147 -3.17 -30.32 3.29
C TYR A 147 -2.51 -31.70 3.16
N PRO A 148 -2.92 -32.52 2.17
CA PRO A 148 -2.31 -33.81 1.92
C PRO A 148 -0.96 -33.65 1.22
N GLY A 149 0.09 -34.32 1.71
CA GLY A 149 1.39 -34.39 1.03
C GLY A 149 2.56 -33.86 1.86
N ALA A 150 3.67 -33.57 1.16
CA ALA A 150 4.85 -32.97 1.77
C ALA A 150 4.63 -31.47 1.99
N LEU A 151 5.37 -30.88 2.94
CA LEU A 151 5.33 -29.43 3.16
C LEU A 151 5.75 -28.68 1.89
N PRO A 152 4.99 -27.66 1.47
CA PRO A 152 5.38 -26.78 0.39
C PRO A 152 6.74 -26.14 0.69
N CYS A 153 7.53 -25.90 -0.35
CA CYS A 153 8.81 -25.21 -0.15
C CYS A 153 8.60 -23.76 0.27
N ILE A 154 9.59 -23.21 0.99
CA ILE A 154 9.67 -21.81 1.41
C ILE A 154 11.03 -21.29 0.92
N THR A 155 11.04 -20.20 0.16
CA THR A 155 12.28 -19.56 -0.33
C THR A 155 12.97 -18.77 0.77
N THR A 156 12.19 -18.01 1.56
CA THR A 156 12.67 -17.13 2.62
C THR A 156 11.91 -17.38 3.91
N LYS A 157 12.62 -17.85 4.94
CA LYS A 157 12.10 -17.86 6.32
C LYS A 157 12.46 -16.52 6.95
N GLU A 158 11.51 -15.59 6.92
CA GLU A 158 11.64 -14.27 7.55
C GLU A 158 11.07 -14.29 8.97
#